data_AF-A0A5C3MU53-F1
#
_entry.id   AF-A0A5C3MU53-F1
#
_cell.length_a   1.000
_cell.length_b   1.000
_cell.length_c   1.000
_cell.angle_alpha   90.00
_cell.angle_beta   90.00
_cell.angle_gamma   90.00
#
_symmetry.space_group_name_H-M   'P 1'
#
loop_
_entity.id
_entity.type
_entity.pdbx_description
1 polymer ?
#
loop_
_entity_poly.entity_id
_entity_poly.type
_entity_poly.pdbx_seq_one_letter_code
_entity_poly.pdbx_strand_id
1 'polypeptide(L)'
;KYPANSFKDLAFLAPMSHKEGDCGPPKFLVFFDDWKDAEAATLYLCSCIAKEHRNKIKNFHSMMSPEYCKVIYKALRANVMWGLCVTDSFGM
;
A
#
# COMPACT_ATOMS: atom_id res chain seq x y z
N LYS A 1 16.34 3.09 -15.38
CA LYS A 1 14.90 3.46 -15.44
C LYS A 1 14.10 2.17 -15.62
N TYR A 2 13.12 1.92 -14.78
CA TYR A 2 12.20 0.78 -14.92
C TYR A 2 10.92 1.24 -15.63
N PRO A 3 10.22 0.38 -16.40
CA PRO A 3 8.94 0.73 -16.98
C PRO A 3 7.87 0.84 -15.87
N ALA A 4 6.93 1.77 -16.01
CA ALA A 4 5.93 2.10 -14.98
C ALA A 4 5.09 0.88 -14.55
N ASN A 5 4.70 0.03 -15.51
CA ASN A 5 3.96 -1.20 -15.28
C ASN A 5 4.72 -2.30 -14.51
N SER A 6 6.02 -2.10 -14.23
CA SER A 6 6.81 -3.05 -13.44
C SER A 6 6.80 -2.73 -11.94
N PHE A 7 6.39 -1.52 -11.55
CA PHE A 7 6.35 -1.02 -10.17
C PHE A 7 7.69 -1.10 -9.40
N LYS A 8 8.80 -1.44 -10.07
CA LYS A 8 10.13 -1.63 -9.46
C LYS A 8 10.70 -0.36 -8.86
N ASP A 9 10.29 0.78 -9.37
CA ASP A 9 10.58 2.10 -8.82
C ASP A 9 9.92 2.34 -7.45
N LEU A 10 8.89 1.58 -7.09
CA LEU A 10 8.23 1.64 -5.78
C LEU A 10 8.90 0.75 -4.73
N ALA A 11 9.85 -0.10 -5.11
CA ALA A 11 10.46 -1.10 -4.21
C ALA A 11 11.10 -0.49 -2.95
N PHE A 12 11.53 0.77 -2.98
CA PHE A 12 12.09 1.47 -1.81
C PHE A 12 11.06 1.69 -0.69
N LEU A 13 9.75 1.62 -0.99
CA LEU A 13 8.66 1.74 -0.02
C LEU A 13 8.43 0.45 0.78
N ALA A 14 8.85 -0.69 0.24
CA ALA A 14 8.73 -1.99 0.86
C ALA A 14 10.06 -2.37 1.54
N PRO A 15 10.16 -2.33 2.88
CA PRO A 15 11.39 -2.73 3.54
C PRO A 15 11.56 -4.25 3.42
N MET A 16 12.39 -4.69 2.48
CA MET A 16 12.72 -6.12 2.28
C MET A 16 13.33 -6.78 3.54
N SER A 17 13.88 -6.00 4.47
CA SER A 17 14.65 -6.47 5.62
C SER A 17 14.08 -6.05 6.99
N HIS A 18 12.82 -5.62 7.06
CA HIS A 18 12.22 -5.25 8.35
C HIS A 18 12.17 -6.47 9.29
N LYS A 19 12.84 -6.38 10.45
CA LYS A 19 12.79 -7.40 11.50
C LYS A 19 11.80 -7.01 12.59
N GLU A 20 11.23 -8.00 13.27
CA GLU A 20 10.43 -7.76 14.47
C GLU A 20 11.27 -6.97 15.49
N GLY A 21 10.83 -5.75 15.82
CA GLY A 21 11.52 -4.84 16.74
C GLY A 21 12.15 -3.61 16.08
N ASP A 22 12.29 -3.58 14.75
CA ASP A 22 12.64 -2.36 14.04
C ASP A 22 11.49 -1.34 14.11
N CYS A 23 11.81 -0.04 14.09
CA CYS A 23 10.77 0.96 13.82
C CYS A 23 10.20 0.67 12.42
N GLY A 24 8.87 0.50 12.34
CA GLY A 24 8.17 0.26 11.07
C GLY A 24 8.59 1.26 9.99
N PRO A 25 8.53 0.88 8.69
CA PRO A 25 8.86 1.82 7.62
C PRO A 25 8.02 3.10 7.75
N PRO A 26 8.55 4.26 7.30
CA PRO A 26 7.77 5.48 7.22
C PRO A 26 6.45 5.22 6.48
N LYS A 27 5.35 5.72 7.04
CA LYS A 27 4.05 5.55 6.40
C LYS A 27 4.05 6.23 5.04
N PHE A 28 3.53 5.54 4.03
CA PHE A 28 3.47 6.06 2.67
C PHE A 28 2.06 5.99 2.08
N LEU A 29 1.83 6.87 1.11
CA LEU A 29 0.63 6.91 0.29
C LEU A 29 1.07 7.11 -1.15
N VAL A 30 0.68 6.22 -2.05
CA VAL A 30 1.01 6.34 -3.49
C VAL A 30 -0.28 6.51 -4.26
N PHE A 31 -0.38 7.60 -5.03
CA PHE A 31 -1.53 7.87 -5.88
C PHE A 31 -1.33 7.25 -7.27
N PHE A 32 -2.39 6.63 -7.79
CA PHE A 32 -2.49 6.07 -9.11
C PHE A 32 -3.71 6.64 -9.83
N ASP A 33 -3.62 6.76 -11.16
CA ASP A 33 -4.70 7.28 -11.98
C ASP A 33 -5.87 6.30 -12.11
N ASP A 34 -5.58 4.99 -12.05
CA ASP A 34 -6.61 3.95 -12.10
C ASP A 34 -6.47 2.90 -10.99
N TRP A 35 -7.58 2.21 -10.74
CA TRP A 35 -7.67 1.23 -9.67
C TRP A 35 -6.83 -0.02 -9.96
N LYS A 36 -6.66 -0.41 -11.23
CA LYS A 36 -5.93 -1.62 -11.61
C LYS A 36 -4.44 -1.47 -11.30
N ASP A 37 -3.88 -0.31 -11.60
CA ASP A 37 -2.50 0.03 -11.27
C ASP A 37 -2.31 0.09 -9.75
N ALA A 38 -3.28 0.65 -9.00
CA ALA A 38 -3.24 0.63 -7.54
C ALA A 38 -3.26 -0.80 -6.96
N GLU A 39 -4.07 -1.71 -7.52
CA GLU A 39 -4.08 -3.12 -7.10
C GLU A 39 -2.75 -3.82 -7.46
N ALA A 40 -2.29 -3.64 -8.70
CA ALA A 40 -1.07 -4.29 -9.19
C ALA A 40 0.17 -3.83 -8.43
N ALA A 41 0.29 -2.52 -8.14
CA ALA A 41 1.33 -1.98 -7.29
C ALA A 41 1.26 -2.52 -5.86
N THR A 42 0.05 -2.64 -5.30
CA THR A 42 -0.14 -3.25 -3.97
C THR A 42 0.36 -4.69 -3.95
N LEU A 43 0.02 -5.50 -4.96
CA LEU A 43 0.48 -6.88 -5.08
C LEU A 43 2.01 -6.95 -5.21
N TYR A 44 2.60 -6.07 -6.03
CA TYR A 44 4.06 -5.97 -6.17
C TYR A 44 4.72 -5.65 -4.83
N LEU A 45 4.29 -4.59 -4.14
CA LEU A 45 4.85 -4.20 -2.83
C LEU A 45 4.68 -5.29 -1.77
N CYS A 46 3.53 -5.97 -1.75
CA CYS A 46 3.31 -7.13 -0.88
C CYS A 46 4.26 -8.30 -1.20
N SER A 47 4.65 -8.47 -2.47
CA SER A 47 5.61 -9.50 -2.87
C SER A 47 7.03 -9.20 -2.37
N CYS A 48 7.36 -7.92 -2.19
CA CYS A 48 8.66 -7.45 -1.71
C CYS A 48 8.84 -7.57 -0.19
N ILE A 49 7.78 -7.81 0.58
CA ILE A 49 7.85 -7.93 2.05
C ILE A 49 7.56 -9.35 2.55
N ALA A 50 8.00 -9.62 3.77
CA ALA A 50 7.75 -10.88 4.46
C ALA A 50 6.25 -11.18 4.52
N LYS A 51 5.88 -12.48 4.45
CA LYS A 51 4.49 -12.94 4.39
C LYS A 51 3.63 -12.40 5.54
N GLU A 52 4.20 -12.31 6.73
CA GLU A 52 3.58 -11.81 7.96
C GLU A 52 3.16 -10.33 7.87
N HIS A 53 3.81 -9.55 7.00
CA HIS A 53 3.57 -8.11 6.86
C HIS A 53 2.79 -7.75 5.60
N ARG A 54 2.41 -8.71 4.76
CA ARG A 54 1.65 -8.45 3.52
C ARG A 54 0.32 -7.76 3.75
N ASN A 55 -0.27 -7.90 4.93
CA ASN A 55 -1.50 -7.20 5.30
C ASN A 55 -1.28 -5.72 5.67
N LYS A 56 -0.03 -5.26 5.80
CA LYS A 56 0.34 -3.88 6.16
C LYS A 56 0.33 -2.91 5.00
N ILE A 57 0.24 -3.40 3.76
CA ILE A 57 0.09 -2.60 2.54
C ILE A 57 -1.23 -2.99 1.89
N LYS A 58 -2.09 -2.02 1.56
CA LYS A 58 -3.40 -2.26 0.94
C LYS A 58 -3.68 -1.24 -0.16
N ASN A 59 -4.67 -1.54 -0.98
CA ASN A 59 -5.23 -0.61 -1.94
C ASN A 59 -6.49 0.08 -1.39
N PHE A 60 -6.76 1.28 -1.90
CA PHE A 60 -7.99 2.03 -1.66
C PHE A 60 -8.44 2.70 -2.96
N HIS A 61 -9.65 2.41 -3.42
CA HIS A 61 -10.22 3.06 -4.59
C HIS A 61 -11.76 3.01 -4.55
N SER A 62 -12.41 3.81 -5.39
CA SER A 62 -13.87 4.00 -5.41
C SER A 62 -14.70 2.72 -5.61
N MET A 63 -14.14 1.70 -6.26
CA MET A 63 -14.81 0.41 -6.44
C MET A 63 -14.89 -0.45 -5.16
N MET A 64 -14.20 -0.07 -4.09
CA MET A 64 -14.24 -0.80 -2.81
C MET A 64 -15.52 -0.52 -2.03
N SER A 65 -15.95 -1.48 -1.21
CA SER A 65 -17.16 -1.28 -0.40
C SER A 65 -16.96 -0.18 0.67
N PRO A 66 -18.02 0.56 1.04
CA PRO A 66 -17.95 1.55 2.10
C PRO A 66 -17.43 0.99 3.44
N GLU A 67 -17.76 -0.26 3.75
CA GLU A 67 -17.31 -0.97 4.95
C GLU A 67 -15.80 -1.19 4.92
N TYR A 68 -15.27 -1.63 3.76
CA TYR A 68 -13.84 -1.81 3.57
C TYR A 68 -13.09 -0.48 3.72
N CYS A 69 -13.58 0.58 3.05
CA CYS A 69 -12.99 1.91 3.15
C CYS A 69 -12.93 2.40 4.60
N LYS A 70 -14.01 2.24 5.38
CA LYS A 70 -14.05 2.60 6.81
C LYS A 70 -13.01 1.83 7.64
N VAL A 71 -12.83 0.54 7.37
CA VAL A 71 -11.83 -0.30 8.06
C VAL A 71 -10.42 0.19 7.75
N ILE A 72 -10.12 0.43 6.47
CA ILE A 72 -8.80 0.93 6.03
C ILE A 72 -8.50 2.30 6.64
N TYR A 73 -9.45 3.24 6.63
CA TYR A 73 -9.25 4.55 7.28
C TYR A 73 -8.95 4.42 8.78
N LYS A 74 -9.68 3.57 9.50
CA LYS A 74 -9.40 3.30 10.93
C LYS A 74 -8.00 2.73 11.13
N ALA A 75 -7.60 1.75 10.31
CA ALA A 75 -6.29 1.13 10.39
C ALA A 75 -5.15 2.11 10.06
N LEU A 76 -5.36 3.00 9.09
CA LEU A 76 -4.41 4.05 8.74
C LEU A 76 -4.23 5.07 9.88
N ARG A 77 -5.34 5.52 10.49
CA ARG A 77 -5.30 6.44 11.65
C ARG A 77 -4.67 5.80 12.89
N ALA A 78 -4.87 4.49 13.08
CA ALA A 78 -4.30 3.75 14.20
C ALA A 78 -2.82 3.35 14.00
N ASN A 79 -2.16 3.79 12.92
CA ASN A 79 -0.78 3.42 12.57
C ASN A 79 -0.56 1.90 12.42
N VAL A 80 -1.61 1.14 12.14
CA VAL A 80 -1.53 -0.32 11.97
C VAL A 80 -0.98 -0.67 10.59
N MET A 81 -1.17 0.21 9.61
CA MET A 81 -0.76 0.08 8.21
C MET A 81 0.56 0.79 7.93
N TRP A 82 1.36 0.22 7.02
CA TRP A 82 2.60 0.80 6.52
C TRP A 82 2.37 1.70 5.31
N GLY A 83 1.40 1.36 4.45
CA GLY A 83 1.06 2.26 3.36
C GLY A 83 -0.16 1.84 2.57
N LEU A 84 -0.60 2.77 1.70
CA LEU A 84 -1.72 2.52 0.78
C LEU A 84 -1.35 2.93 -0.65
N CYS A 85 -1.82 2.11 -1.60
CA CYS A 85 -1.90 2.49 -3.01
C CYS A 85 -3.32 2.96 -3.28
N VAL A 86 -3.49 4.21 -3.69
CA VAL A 86 -4.80 4.86 -3.72
C VAL A 86 -5.09 5.49 -5.07
N THR A 87 -6.37 5.66 -5.40
CA THR A 87 -6.77 6.61 -6.45
C THR A 87 -7.18 7.94 -5.83
N ASP A 88 -7.49 8.91 -6.70
CA ASP A 88 -8.10 10.20 -6.35
C ASP A 88 -9.26 10.13 -5.34
N SER A 89 -10.03 9.04 -5.35
CA SER A 89 -11.13 8.76 -4.43
C SER A 89 -10.75 8.75 -2.94
N PHE A 90 -9.47 8.63 -2.60
CA PHE A 90 -9.02 8.63 -1.20
C PHE A 90 -9.06 10.03 -0.55
N GLY A 91 -9.01 11.09 -1.37
CA GLY A 91 -8.97 12.49 -0.92
C GLY A 91 -10.30 13.24 -1.02
N MET A 92 -11.37 12.59 -1.48
CA MET A 92 -12.72 13.14 -1.59
C MET A 92 -13.64 12.61 -0.48
#